data_AF-A0A820J857-F1
#
_entry.id   AF-A0A820J857-F1
#
_cell.length_a   1.000
_cell.length_b   1.000
_cell.length_c   1.000
_cell.angle_alpha   90.00
_cell.angle_beta   90.00
_cell.angle_gamma   90.00
#
_symmetry.space_group_name_H-M   'P 1'
#
loop_
_entity.id
_entity.type
_entity.pdbx_description
1 polymer ?
#
loop_
_entity_poly.entity_id
_entity_poly.type
_entity_poly.pdbx_seq_one_letter_code
_entity_poly.pdbx_strand_id
1 'polypeptide(L)'
;MSTIYQRNLKPDTGTTLRKVLQLGLEPYMEQFEQVSAGASKEYSLEKALRKMQEDWEPVMFNSSKYKETGLTILSSVDDIQTILDDHIVKTQTMKGSPFIKPFEDEIKAWETRLLLIQAIIDVWLKVQSNWLYLDPIFASEDIK
;
A
#
# COMPACT_ATOMS: atom_id res chain seq x y z
N MET A 1 -8.55 -29.76 10.08
CA MET A 1 -9.94 -30.03 10.51
C MET A 1 -10.65 -28.69 10.62
N SER A 2 -11.92 -28.60 10.24
CA SER A 2 -12.71 -27.37 10.47
C SER A 2 -12.85 -27.14 11.97
N THR A 3 -12.57 -25.93 12.46
CA THR A 3 -12.72 -25.57 13.87
C THR A 3 -14.19 -25.58 14.32
N ILE A 4 -15.11 -25.37 13.37
CA ILE A 4 -16.56 -25.30 13.59
C ILE A 4 -17.21 -26.69 13.54
N TYR A 5 -16.90 -27.47 12.51
CA TYR A 5 -17.58 -28.75 12.23
C TYR A 5 -16.73 -29.98 12.62
N GLN A 6 -15.49 -29.77 13.08
CA GLN A 6 -14.54 -30.80 13.55
C GLN A 6 -14.25 -31.95 12.56
N ARG A 7 -14.73 -31.85 11.32
CA ARG A 7 -14.41 -32.72 10.19
C ARG A 7 -13.72 -31.94 9.07
N ASN A 8 -13.12 -32.67 8.14
CA ASN A 8 -12.54 -32.06 6.94
C ASN A 8 -13.67 -31.71 5.96
N LEU A 9 -13.79 -30.42 5.63
CA LEU A 9 -14.78 -29.88 4.70
C LEU A 9 -14.16 -29.55 3.33
N LYS A 10 -12.87 -29.84 3.11
CA LYS A 10 -12.19 -29.56 1.86
C LYS A 10 -12.80 -30.43 0.74
N PRO A 11 -13.38 -29.83 -0.32
CA PRO A 11 -13.88 -30.60 -1.45
C PRO A 11 -12.72 -31.33 -2.14
N ASP A 12 -12.99 -32.57 -2.53
CA ASP A 12 -12.13 -33.40 -3.37
C ASP A 12 -12.81 -33.72 -4.71
N THR A 13 -12.10 -34.41 -5.62
CA THR A 13 -12.63 -34.83 -6.93
C THR A 13 -13.86 -35.74 -6.84
N GLY A 14 -14.14 -36.34 -5.68
CA GLY A 14 -15.33 -37.18 -5.43
C GLY A 14 -16.44 -36.47 -4.68
N THR A 15 -16.32 -35.17 -4.39
CA THR A 15 -17.30 -34.40 -3.61
C THR A 15 -18.47 -34.03 -4.51
N THR A 16 -19.65 -34.55 -4.18
CA THR A 16 -20.91 -34.25 -4.88
C THR A 16 -21.83 -33.42 -3.98
N LEU A 17 -22.76 -32.66 -4.57
CA LEU A 17 -23.74 -31.89 -3.81
C LEU A 17 -24.50 -32.76 -2.78
N ARG A 18 -24.83 -34.00 -3.17
CA ARG A 18 -25.49 -34.96 -2.28
C ARG A 18 -24.63 -35.29 -1.05
N LYS A 19 -23.32 -35.47 -1.20
CA LYS A 19 -22.40 -35.71 -0.08
C LYS A 19 -22.32 -34.50 0.84
N VAL A 20 -22.35 -33.29 0.30
CA VAL A 20 -22.32 -32.04 1.08
C VAL A 20 -23.62 -31.85 1.88
N LEU A 21 -24.78 -32.11 1.27
CA LEU A 21 -26.07 -32.05 1.96
C LEU A 21 -26.15 -33.08 3.10
N GLN A 22 -25.54 -34.26 2.94
CA GLN A 22 -25.46 -35.28 3.98
C GLN A 22 -24.59 -34.87 5.19
N LEU A 23 -23.81 -33.79 5.09
CA LEU A 23 -23.02 -33.29 6.23
C LEU A 23 -23.90 -32.57 7.26
N GLY A 24 -25.14 -32.17 6.91
CA GLY A 24 -26.07 -31.55 7.86
C GLY A 24 -25.49 -30.29 8.50
N LEU A 25 -25.04 -29.34 7.67
CA LEU A 25 -24.36 -28.12 8.12
C LEU A 25 -25.32 -27.04 8.63
N GLU A 26 -26.64 -27.25 8.51
CA GLU A 26 -27.65 -26.24 8.91
C GLU A 26 -27.46 -25.68 10.32
N PRO A 27 -27.14 -26.49 11.35
CA PRO A 27 -26.95 -25.98 12.72
C PRO A 27 -25.73 -25.06 12.89
N TYR A 28 -24.79 -25.09 11.95
CA TYR A 28 -23.53 -24.33 11.99
C TYR A 28 -23.50 -23.16 11.01
N MET A 29 -24.60 -22.92 10.27
CA MET A 29 -24.66 -21.91 9.21
C MET A 29 -24.29 -20.51 9.69
N GLU A 30 -24.76 -20.11 10.87
CA GLU A 30 -24.45 -18.80 11.46
C GLU A 30 -22.93 -18.62 11.71
N GLN A 31 -22.26 -19.68 12.18
CA GLN A 31 -20.81 -19.64 12.40
C GLN A 31 -20.04 -19.59 11.08
N PHE A 32 -20.50 -20.32 10.06
CA PHE A 32 -19.93 -20.23 8.72
C PHE A 32 -20.13 -18.86 8.08
N GLU A 33 -21.28 -18.23 8.30
CA GLU A 33 -21.58 -16.90 7.81
C GLU A 33 -20.65 -15.86 8.45
N GLN A 34 -20.38 -15.96 9.76
CA GLN A 34 -19.42 -15.10 10.44
C GLN A 34 -18.00 -15.23 9.86
N VAL A 35 -17.54 -16.47 9.63
CA VAL A 35 -16.23 -16.73 9.01
C VAL A 35 -16.19 -16.19 7.57
N SER A 36 -17.26 -16.41 6.80
CA SER A 36 -17.38 -15.93 5.42
C SER A 36 -17.36 -14.39 5.35
N ALA A 37 -18.04 -13.73 6.29
CA ALA A 37 -18.02 -12.27 6.40
C ALA A 37 -16.61 -11.76 6.73
N GLY A 38 -15.91 -12.41 7.68
CA GLY A 38 -14.51 -12.11 8.00
C GLY A 38 -13.61 -12.24 6.78
N ALA A 39 -13.65 -13.39 6.09
CA ALA A 39 -12.87 -13.64 4.88
C ALA A 39 -13.14 -12.63 3.77
N SER A 40 -14.41 -12.20 3.62
CA SER A 40 -14.78 -11.16 2.64
C SER A 40 -14.16 -9.79 2.97
N LYS A 41 -14.07 -9.45 4.26
CA LYS A 41 -13.42 -8.22 4.73
C LYS A 41 -11.91 -8.28 4.57
N GLU A 42 -11.29 -9.41 4.92
CA GLU A 42 -9.85 -9.67 4.71
C GLU A 42 -9.49 -9.52 3.24
N TYR A 43 -10.23 -10.18 2.34
CA TYR A 43 -9.99 -10.12 0.90
C TYR A 43 -10.16 -8.70 0.33
N SER A 44 -11.13 -7.93 0.84
CA SER A 44 -11.33 -6.54 0.41
C SER A 44 -10.13 -5.66 0.76
N LEU A 45 -9.55 -5.85 1.94
CA LEU A 45 -8.35 -5.13 2.39
C LEU A 45 -7.10 -5.57 1.63
N GLU A 46 -6.92 -6.87 1.41
CA GLU A 46 -5.82 -7.41 0.61
C GLU A 46 -5.87 -6.84 -0.82
N LYS A 47 -7.05 -6.82 -1.43
CA LYS A 47 -7.26 -6.24 -2.76
C LYS A 47 -6.95 -4.75 -2.80
N ALA A 48 -7.31 -4.00 -1.74
CA ALA A 48 -6.98 -2.59 -1.63
C ALA A 48 -5.46 -2.36 -1.54
N LEU A 49 -4.74 -3.19 -0.78
CA LEU A 49 -3.28 -3.14 -0.69
C LEU A 49 -2.62 -3.39 -2.04
N ARG A 50 -3.03 -4.46 -2.74
CA ARG A 50 -2.50 -4.79 -4.07
C ARG A 50 -2.75 -3.67 -5.07
N LYS A 51 -3.96 -3.12 -5.07
CA LYS A 51 -4.27 -1.97 -5.92
C LYS A 51 -3.35 -0.78 -5.64
N MET A 52 -3.12 -0.44 -4.37
CA MET A 52 -2.17 0.63 -4.03
C MET A 52 -0.78 0.32 -4.58
N GLN A 53 -0.30 -0.92 -4.47
CA GLN A 53 1.01 -1.31 -5.01
C GLN A 53 1.08 -1.21 -6.54
N GLU A 54 0.03 -1.64 -7.24
CA GLU A 54 -0.11 -1.53 -8.70
C GLU A 54 -0.12 -0.06 -9.16
N ASP A 55 -0.81 0.81 -8.42
CA ASP A 55 -0.87 2.25 -8.72
C ASP A 55 0.53 2.92 -8.64
N TRP A 56 1.49 2.32 -7.93
CA TRP A 56 2.88 2.80 -7.84
C TRP A 56 3.80 2.29 -8.97
N GLU A 57 3.41 1.28 -9.74
CA GLU A 57 4.24 0.76 -10.85
C GLU A 57 4.55 1.80 -11.95
N PRO A 58 3.60 2.63 -12.41
CA PRO A 58 3.86 3.63 -13.45
C PRO A 58 4.43 4.95 -12.91
N VAL A 59 4.55 5.11 -11.58
CA VAL A 59 4.95 6.38 -10.97
C VAL A 59 6.44 6.64 -11.22
N MET A 60 6.73 7.75 -11.89
CA MET A 60 8.08 8.17 -12.24
C MET A 60 8.30 9.62 -11.82
N PHE A 61 9.42 9.89 -11.14
CA PHE A 61 9.80 11.26 -10.80
C PHE A 61 10.17 12.05 -12.05
N ASN A 62 9.56 13.22 -12.20
CA ASN A 62 9.91 14.15 -13.28
C ASN A 62 11.11 15.00 -12.87
N SER A 63 11.96 15.28 -13.85
CA SER A 63 13.11 16.15 -13.64
C SER A 63 13.31 17.09 -14.82
N SER A 64 13.85 18.27 -14.54
CA SER A 64 14.05 19.34 -15.52
C SER A 64 15.46 19.91 -15.41
N LYS A 65 16.01 20.37 -16.52
CA LYS A 65 17.34 21.00 -16.54
C LYS A 65 17.29 22.34 -15.82
N TYR A 66 18.30 22.60 -14.98
CA TYR A 66 18.48 23.87 -14.32
C TYR A 66 19.44 24.78 -15.10
N LYS A 67 18.89 25.78 -15.80
CA LYS A 67 19.66 26.74 -16.63
C LYS A 67 20.63 26.00 -17.59
N GLU A 68 21.74 26.65 -17.94
CA GLU A 68 22.85 26.09 -18.72
C GLU A 68 23.94 25.45 -17.82
N THR A 69 23.61 25.06 -16.59
CA THR A 69 24.59 24.49 -15.64
C THR A 69 24.86 23.00 -15.87
N GLY A 70 24.07 22.35 -16.73
CA GLY A 70 24.10 20.90 -16.95
C GLY A 70 23.46 20.08 -15.82
N LEU A 71 22.99 20.72 -14.75
CA LEU A 71 22.34 20.07 -13.61
C LEU A 71 20.87 19.81 -13.89
N THR A 72 20.33 18.78 -13.25
CA THR A 72 18.93 18.36 -13.38
C THR A 72 18.30 18.37 -12.00
N ILE A 73 17.17 19.05 -11.87
CA ILE A 73 16.43 19.21 -10.63
C ILE A 73 15.10 18.46 -10.70
N LEU A 74 14.59 18.08 -9.54
CA LEU A 74 13.30 17.44 -9.40
C LEU A 74 12.19 18.46 -9.66
N SER A 75 11.20 18.09 -10.47
CA SER A 75 10.11 18.96 -10.91
C SER A 75 8.77 18.23 -10.86
N SER A 76 7.65 18.95 -10.73
CA SER A 76 6.30 18.39 -10.84
C SER A 76 6.07 17.18 -9.91
N VAL A 77 6.36 17.37 -8.63
CA VAL A 77 6.19 16.33 -7.59
C VAL A 77 4.80 16.29 -6.98
N ASP A 78 3.97 17.30 -7.23
CA ASP A 78 2.68 17.49 -6.56
C ASP A 78 1.74 16.28 -6.72
N ASP A 79 1.70 15.68 -7.91
CA ASP A 79 0.89 14.49 -8.19
C ASP A 79 1.40 13.27 -7.38
N ILE A 80 2.73 13.11 -7.28
CA ILE A 80 3.35 12.02 -6.53
C ILE A 80 3.11 12.19 -5.03
N GLN A 81 3.25 13.41 -4.50
CA GLN A 81 2.95 13.71 -3.10
C GLN A 81 1.46 13.49 -2.79
N THR A 82 0.56 13.85 -3.70
CA THR A 82 -0.88 13.61 -3.54
C THR A 82 -1.21 12.13 -3.42
N ILE A 83 -0.67 11.29 -4.31
CA ILE A 83 -0.86 9.83 -4.26
C ILE A 83 -0.24 9.26 -2.98
N LEU A 84 0.93 9.77 -2.59
CA LEU A 84 1.65 9.33 -1.40
C LEU A 84 0.86 9.60 -0.12
N ASP A 85 0.37 10.81 0.07
CA ASP A 85 -0.43 11.20 1.24
C ASP A 85 -1.71 10.35 1.35
N ASP A 86 -2.44 10.20 0.24
CA ASP A 86 -3.65 9.38 0.19
C ASP A 86 -3.36 7.90 0.53
N HIS A 87 -2.28 7.34 -0.02
CA HIS A 87 -1.90 5.95 0.24
C HIS A 87 -1.37 5.75 1.68
N ILE A 88 -0.73 6.75 2.28
CA ILE A 88 -0.34 6.71 3.71
C ILE A 88 -1.60 6.65 4.58
N VAL A 89 -2.57 7.55 4.38
CA VAL A 89 -3.82 7.59 5.16
C VAL A 89 -4.63 6.30 4.99
N LYS A 90 -4.75 5.80 3.76
CA LYS A 90 -5.41 4.52 3.49
C LYS A 90 -4.72 3.36 4.20
N THR A 91 -3.39 3.29 4.12
CA THR A 91 -2.61 2.22 4.77
C THR A 91 -2.78 2.25 6.29
N GLN A 92 -2.75 3.44 6.92
CA GLN A 92 -2.98 3.59 8.36
C GLN A 92 -4.40 3.17 8.76
N THR A 93 -5.40 3.52 7.95
CA THR A 93 -6.80 3.11 8.16
C THR A 93 -6.94 1.59 8.07
N MET A 94 -6.33 0.97 7.07
CA MET A 94 -6.32 -0.48 6.90
C MET A 94 -5.64 -1.16 8.08
N LYS A 95 -4.49 -0.65 8.54
CA LYS A 95 -3.76 -1.17 9.70
C LYS A 95 -4.59 -1.19 11.00
N GLY A 96 -5.52 -0.24 11.15
CA GLY A 96 -6.45 -0.20 12.29
C GLY A 96 -7.60 -1.23 12.22
N SER A 97 -7.75 -1.96 11.12
CA SER A 97 -8.81 -2.95 10.94
C SER A 97 -8.56 -4.22 11.77
N PRO A 98 -9.60 -4.80 12.42
CA PRO A 98 -9.45 -6.10 13.10
C PRO A 98 -9.19 -7.26 12.13
N PHE A 99 -9.42 -7.07 10.83
CA PHE A 99 -9.24 -8.07 9.78
C PHE A 99 -7.84 -8.02 9.13
N ILE A 100 -6.88 -7.30 9.73
CA ILE A 100 -5.55 -7.10 9.14
C ILE A 100 -4.58 -8.25 9.41
N LYS A 101 -4.89 -9.07 10.42
CA LYS A 101 -3.99 -10.07 10.99
C LYS A 101 -3.31 -11.00 9.97
N PRO A 102 -3.98 -11.48 8.90
CA PRO A 102 -3.34 -12.41 7.96
C PRO A 102 -2.23 -11.79 7.10
N PHE A 103 -2.21 -10.47 6.92
CA PHE A 103 -1.26 -9.74 6.06
C PHE A 103 -0.73 -8.47 6.76
N GLU A 104 -0.68 -8.50 8.09
CA GLU A 104 -0.26 -7.37 8.93
C GLU A 104 1.18 -6.95 8.62
N ASP A 105 2.06 -7.94 8.41
CA ASP A 105 3.47 -7.69 8.10
C ASP A 105 3.64 -7.03 6.72
N GLU A 106 2.82 -7.42 5.73
CA GLU A 106 2.82 -6.82 4.40
C GLU A 106 2.40 -5.34 4.46
N ILE A 107 1.37 -5.02 5.25
CA ILE A 107 0.92 -3.64 5.44
C ILE A 107 1.94 -2.79 6.19
N LYS A 108 2.61 -3.34 7.21
CA LYS A 108 3.67 -2.62 7.92
C LYS A 108 4.87 -2.33 7.01
N ALA A 109 5.27 -3.30 6.20
CA ALA A 109 6.33 -3.12 5.21
C ALA A 109 5.94 -2.05 4.18
N TRP A 110 4.69 -2.07 3.71
CA TRP A 110 4.15 -1.07 2.80
C TRP A 110 4.14 0.34 3.40
N GLU A 111 3.62 0.49 4.62
CA GLU A 111 3.62 1.77 5.36
C GLU A 111 5.04 2.32 5.51
N THR A 112 5.98 1.47 5.93
CA THR A 112 7.39 1.85 6.09
C THR A 112 7.98 2.37 4.77
N ARG A 113 7.65 1.72 3.65
CA ARG A 113 8.09 2.15 2.32
C ARG A 113 7.52 3.50 1.94
N LEU A 114 6.23 3.73 2.14
CA LEU A 114 5.60 5.03 1.85
C LEU A 114 6.20 6.16 2.69
N LEU A 115 6.36 5.95 4.00
CA LEU A 115 6.97 6.95 4.89
C LEU A 115 8.43 7.24 4.53
N LEU A 116 9.18 6.22 4.09
CA LEU A 116 10.54 6.42 3.60
C LEU A 116 10.57 7.27 2.32
N ILE A 117 9.66 7.02 1.38
CA ILE A 117 9.54 7.84 0.15
C ILE A 117 9.22 9.29 0.51
N GLN A 118 8.30 9.53 1.45
CA GLN A 118 7.96 10.86 1.92
C GLN A 118 9.20 11.58 2.46
N ALA A 119 9.93 10.94 3.37
CA ALA A 119 11.13 11.52 3.96
C ALA A 119 12.21 11.83 2.91
N ILE A 120 12.37 10.97 1.89
CA ILE A 120 13.31 11.21 0.79
C ILE A 120 12.90 12.43 -0.01
N ILE A 121 11.62 12.55 -0.39
CA ILE A 121 11.10 13.71 -1.14
C ILE A 121 11.32 14.99 -0.34
N ASP A 122 10.97 15.00 0.95
CA ASP A 122 11.11 16.18 1.80
C ASP A 122 12.56 16.65 1.92
N VAL A 123 13.48 15.72 2.16
CA VAL A 123 14.92 16.04 2.25
C VAL A 123 15.44 16.52 0.90
N TRP A 124 15.06 15.88 -0.20
CA TRP A 124 15.50 16.27 -1.53
C TRP A 124 15.04 17.69 -1.85
N LEU A 125 13.75 17.99 -1.69
CA LEU A 125 13.19 19.31 -2.00
C LEU A 125 13.82 20.40 -1.12
N LYS A 126 14.07 20.09 0.16
CA LYS A 126 14.76 21.02 1.08
C LYS A 126 16.19 21.32 0.63
N VAL A 127 16.97 20.28 0.30
CA VAL A 127 18.35 20.45 -0.18
C VAL A 127 18.37 21.20 -1.51
N GLN A 128 17.51 20.82 -2.44
CA GLN A 128 17.37 21.47 -3.74
C GLN A 128 17.00 22.94 -3.60
N SER A 129 16.01 23.28 -2.75
CA SER A 129 15.59 24.66 -2.49
C SER A 129 16.73 25.50 -1.91
N ASN A 130 17.43 25.00 -0.90
CA ASN A 130 18.57 25.67 -0.30
C ASN A 130 19.71 25.88 -1.32
N TRP A 131 20.01 24.86 -2.12
CA TRP A 131 21.04 24.95 -3.14
C TRP A 131 20.68 25.96 -4.24
N LEU A 132 19.43 25.95 -4.73
CA LEU A 132 18.94 26.91 -5.72
C LEU A 132 18.97 28.36 -5.23
N TYR A 133 18.76 28.58 -3.94
CA TYR A 133 18.89 29.89 -3.30
C TYR A 133 20.35 30.36 -3.23
N LEU A 134 21.28 29.45 -2.94
CA LEU A 134 22.70 29.75 -2.81
C LEU A 134 23.42 29.90 -4.16
N ASP A 135 22.97 29.20 -5.21
CA ASP A 135 23.55 29.25 -6.57
C ASP A 135 23.79 30.69 -7.07
N PRO A 136 22.79 31.60 -7.13
CA PRO A 136 23.03 32.97 -7.59
C PRO A 136 23.91 33.80 -6.66
N ILE A 137 23.94 33.50 -5.35
CA ILE A 137 24.76 34.22 -4.37
C ILE A 137 26.24 33.92 -4.63
N PHE A 138 26.59 32.64 -4.73
CA PHE A 138 27.98 32.22 -5.00
C PHE A 138 28.41 32.38 -6.46
N ALA A 139 27.47 32.55 -7.38
CA ALA A 139 27.77 32.88 -8.78
C ALA A 139 28.09 34.37 -8.99
N SER A 140 27.88 35.23 -7.99
CA SER A 140 28.17 36.68 -8.09
C SER A 140 29.67 36.96 -8.10
N GLU A 141 30.11 37.94 -8.90
CA GLU A 141 31.53 38.32 -9.01
C GLU A 141 32.10 38.88 -7.70
N ASP A 142 31.26 39.42 -6.82
CA ASP A 142 31.66 40.00 -5.52
C ASP A 142 32.11 38.95 -4.49
N ILE A 143 31.67 37.69 -4.63
CA ILE A 143 31.97 36.59 -3.69
C ILE A 143 33.02 35.62 -4.27
N LYS A 144 33.32 35.71 -5.57
CA LYS A 144 34.15 34.74 -6.30
C LYS A 144 35.65 34.91 -6.08
#